data_AF-A0A9P0JQ92-F1
#
_entry.id   AF-A0A9P0JQ92-F1
#
_cell.length_a   1.000
_cell.length_b   1.000
_cell.length_c   1.000
_cell.angle_alpha   90.00
_cell.angle_beta   90.00
_cell.angle_gamma   90.00
#
_symmetry.space_group_name_H-M   'P 1'
#
loop_
_entity.id
_entity.type
_entity.pdbx_description
1 polymer ?
#
loop_
_entity_poly.entity_id
_entity_poly.type
_entity_poly.pdbx_seq_one_letter_code
_entity_poly.pdbx_strand_id
1 'polypeptide(L)'
;MYLLHPILHDRMTHSMFETLYPKLRQHEKKFFNYFRMSVKSFDDLLLLIGEDLLPRANYVPRKDVVSPEQKLVITLRYLATGCYFADLHYAYRLGKSTVIDIVQKTVYVIWNKLKDIVMKEPSTEEWMEIARGFEKYTHFPNCIGAVNGKHIRIIKPLDSGSMFYNYKHFFRLCCLPYVMQIIVLSL
;
A
#
# COMPACT_ATOMS: atom_id res chain seq x y z
N MET A 1 -23.28 -26.92 -6.89
CA MET A 1 -22.29 -27.00 -5.81
C MET A 1 -20.92 -26.87 -6.47
N TYR A 2 -20.31 -25.68 -6.47
CA TYR A 2 -19.01 -25.47 -7.12
C TYR A 2 -17.95 -26.24 -6.33
N LEU A 3 -17.38 -27.30 -6.91
CA LEU A 3 -16.20 -27.96 -6.36
C LEU A 3 -15.08 -26.93 -6.33
N LEU A 4 -14.65 -26.54 -5.12
CA LEU A 4 -13.42 -25.80 -4.94
C LEU A 4 -12.28 -26.63 -5.53
N HIS A 5 -11.40 -25.98 -6.30
CA HIS A 5 -10.27 -26.68 -6.90
C HIS A 5 -9.40 -27.30 -5.77
N PRO A 6 -8.90 -28.54 -5.91
CA PRO A 6 -8.17 -29.24 -4.84
C PRO A 6 -6.98 -28.45 -4.27
N ILE A 7 -6.37 -27.58 -5.07
CA ILE A 7 -5.28 -26.68 -4.67
C ILE A 7 -5.65 -25.71 -3.52
N LEU A 8 -6.95 -25.54 -3.25
CA LEU A 8 -7.47 -24.68 -2.19
C LEU A 8 -7.80 -25.46 -0.90
N HIS A 9 -7.80 -26.80 -0.93
CA HIS A 9 -8.20 -27.62 0.22
C HIS A 9 -7.20 -27.58 1.37
N ASP A 10 -5.91 -27.44 1.06
CA ASP A 10 -4.79 -27.39 2.00
C ASP A 10 -4.44 -25.96 2.44
N ARG A 11 -5.35 -24.99 2.25
CA ARG A 11 -5.16 -23.59 2.65
C ARG A 11 -4.70 -23.43 4.11
N MET A 12 -5.30 -24.21 5.01
CA MET A 12 -5.04 -24.16 6.45
C MET A 12 -3.66 -24.70 6.84
N THR A 13 -2.89 -25.26 5.91
CA THR A 13 -1.56 -25.83 6.18
C THR A 13 -0.48 -25.26 5.25
N HIS A 14 -0.84 -24.84 4.03
CA HIS A 14 0.12 -24.47 2.99
C HIS A 14 -0.08 -23.07 2.42
N SER A 15 -0.99 -22.25 2.96
CA SER A 15 -1.05 -20.84 2.58
C SER A 15 0.14 -20.07 3.14
N MET A 16 0.49 -18.96 2.49
CA MET A 16 1.55 -18.06 2.98
C MET A 16 1.21 -17.42 4.33
N PHE A 17 -0.07 -17.32 4.66
CA PHE A 17 -0.51 -16.87 5.98
C PHE A 17 -0.12 -17.87 7.07
N GLU A 18 -0.21 -19.17 6.81
CA GLU A 18 0.15 -20.18 7.81
C GLU A 18 1.67 -20.43 7.85
N THR A 19 2.31 -20.49 6.67
CA THR A 19 3.69 -20.97 6.56
C THR A 19 4.76 -19.88 6.65
N LEU A 20 4.44 -18.64 6.27
CA LEU A 20 5.40 -17.54 6.19
C LEU A 20 5.11 -16.42 7.20
N TYR A 21 3.86 -16.00 7.34
CA TYR A 21 3.53 -14.83 8.17
C TYR A 21 4.02 -14.93 9.64
N PRO A 22 3.87 -16.06 10.36
CA PRO A 22 4.41 -16.19 11.71
C PRO A 22 5.93 -15.99 11.78
N LYS A 23 6.66 -16.48 10.76
CA LYS A 23 8.11 -16.30 10.63
C LYS A 23 8.47 -14.85 10.34
N LEU A 24 7.67 -14.15 9.54
CA LEU A 24 7.88 -12.71 9.28
C LEU A 24 7.73 -11.89 10.57
N ARG A 25 6.73 -12.19 11.41
CA ARG A 25 6.53 -11.47 12.69
C ARG A 25 7.75 -11.54 13.61
N GLN A 26 8.51 -12.64 13.56
CA GLN A 26 9.74 -12.82 14.34
C GLN A 26 10.94 -12.02 13.78
N HIS A 27 10.84 -11.48 12.56
CA HIS A 27 11.93 -10.81 11.87
C HIS A 27 11.49 -9.43 11.35
N GLU A 28 11.54 -8.42 12.21
CA GLU A 28 11.01 -7.08 11.93
C GLU A 28 11.49 -6.47 10.61
N LYS A 29 12.79 -6.57 10.28
CA LYS A 29 13.32 -6.06 8.99
C LYS A 29 12.69 -6.76 7.79
N LYS A 30 12.46 -8.07 7.88
CA LYS A 30 11.82 -8.86 6.81
C LYS A 30 10.33 -8.54 6.74
N PHE A 31 9.66 -8.40 7.88
CA PHE A 31 8.28 -7.95 7.96
C PHE A 31 8.08 -6.61 7.27
N PHE A 32 8.90 -5.62 7.62
CA PHE A 32 8.85 -4.29 7.01
C PHE A 32 9.11 -4.33 5.51
N ASN A 33 10.09 -5.10 5.05
CA ASN A 33 10.34 -5.25 3.61
C ASN A 33 9.17 -5.93 2.88
N TYR A 34 8.48 -6.86 3.53
CA TYR A 34 7.39 -7.62 2.93
C TYR A 34 6.06 -6.84 2.88
N PHE A 35 5.74 -6.07 3.93
CA PHE A 35 4.48 -5.34 4.09
C PHE A 35 4.60 -3.82 3.96
N ARG A 36 5.81 -3.26 3.90
CA ARG A 36 6.09 -1.81 3.97
C ARG A 36 5.54 -1.14 5.23
N MET A 37 5.42 -1.91 6.31
CA MET A 37 4.82 -1.51 7.58
C MET A 37 5.55 -2.21 8.73
N SER A 38 5.73 -1.52 9.87
CA SER A 38 6.31 -2.14 11.06
C SER A 38 5.32 -3.13 11.71
N VAL A 39 5.81 -4.07 12.53
CA VAL A 39 4.93 -5.00 13.26
C VAL A 39 3.98 -4.24 14.19
N LYS A 40 4.52 -3.23 14.91
CA LYS A 40 3.71 -2.38 15.81
C LYS A 40 2.59 -1.67 15.05
N SER A 41 2.92 -0.98 13.95
CA SER A 41 1.92 -0.28 13.14
C SER A 41 0.88 -1.23 12.53
N PHE A 42 1.28 -2.46 12.22
CA PHE A 42 0.35 -3.50 11.76
C PHE A 42 -0.64 -3.88 12.86
N ASP A 43 -0.17 -4.09 14.09
CA ASP A 43 -1.01 -4.46 15.22
C ASP A 43 -1.97 -3.31 15.61
N ASP A 44 -1.45 -2.07 15.61
CA ASP A 44 -2.25 -0.86 15.85
C ASP A 44 -3.36 -0.72 14.79
N LEU A 45 -3.02 -0.94 13.51
CA LEU A 45 -3.99 -0.90 12.42
C LEU A 45 -5.03 -2.02 12.54
N LEU A 46 -4.59 -3.25 12.86
CA LEU A 46 -5.47 -4.39 13.03
C LEU A 46 -6.46 -4.16 14.19
N LEU A 47 -6.01 -3.55 15.28
CA LEU A 47 -6.86 -3.17 16.40
C LEU A 47 -7.93 -2.15 15.97
N LEU A 48 -7.56 -1.18 15.13
CA LEU A 48 -8.47 -0.12 14.67
C LEU A 48 -9.56 -0.62 13.72
N ILE A 49 -9.25 -1.58 12.86
CA ILE A 49 -10.15 -2.04 11.78
C ILE A 49 -10.72 -3.45 12.01
N GLY A 50 -10.23 -4.17 13.01
CA GLY A 50 -10.47 -5.61 13.17
C GLY A 50 -11.95 -5.97 13.28
N GLU A 51 -12.72 -5.18 14.02
CA GLU A 51 -14.16 -5.37 14.19
C GLU A 51 -14.94 -5.18 12.89
N ASP A 52 -14.59 -4.16 12.10
CA ASP A 52 -15.24 -3.88 10.80
C ASP A 52 -14.96 -4.96 9.75
N LEU A 53 -13.93 -5.78 9.97
CA LEU A 53 -13.56 -6.91 9.10
C LEU A 53 -14.19 -8.24 9.52
N LEU A 54 -14.95 -8.29 10.63
CA LEU A 54 -15.63 -9.51 11.05
C LEU A 54 -16.74 -9.92 10.08
N PRO A 55 -17.11 -11.21 10.03
CA PRO A 55 -18.29 -11.66 9.29
C PRO A 55 -19.57 -10.96 9.81
N ARG A 56 -20.59 -10.86 8.96
CA ARG A 56 -21.91 -10.34 9.36
C ARG A 56 -22.47 -11.14 10.55
N ALA A 57 -23.23 -10.48 11.42
CA ALA A 57 -23.75 -11.02 12.69
C ALA A 57 -24.48 -12.38 12.60
N ASN A 58 -25.01 -12.74 11.42
CA ASN A 58 -25.74 -14.00 11.19
C ASN A 58 -24.89 -15.09 10.51
N TYR A 59 -23.56 -14.97 10.56
CA TYR A 59 -22.65 -15.94 9.95
C TYR A 59 -22.34 -17.10 10.90
N VAL A 60 -22.63 -18.33 10.48
CA VAL A 60 -22.24 -19.55 11.21
C VAL A 60 -20.72 -19.74 11.09
N PRO A 61 -19.94 -19.70 12.19
CA PRO A 61 -18.49 -19.86 12.12
C PRO A 61 -18.15 -21.21 11.51
N ARG A 62 -17.53 -21.19 10.33
CA ARG A 62 -16.93 -22.36 9.72
C ARG A 62 -15.41 -22.25 9.85
N LYS A 63 -14.70 -23.38 9.92
CA LYS A 63 -13.23 -23.43 10.03
C LYS A 63 -12.51 -22.72 8.88
N ASP A 64 -13.19 -22.47 7.77
CA ASP A 64 -12.68 -21.86 6.56
C ASP A 64 -12.89 -20.33 6.49
N VAL A 65 -13.37 -19.67 7.55
CA VAL A 65 -13.46 -18.20 7.60
C VAL A 65 -12.09 -17.56 7.60
N VAL A 66 -11.88 -16.59 6.71
CA VAL A 66 -10.66 -15.77 6.69
C VAL A 66 -10.72 -14.76 7.82
N SER A 67 -9.76 -14.80 8.74
CA SER A 67 -9.69 -13.89 9.89
C SER A 67 -9.41 -12.43 9.48
N PRO A 68 -9.78 -11.43 10.30
CA PRO A 68 -9.40 -10.02 10.06
C PRO A 68 -7.90 -9.84 9.82
N GLU A 69 -7.08 -10.53 10.60
CA GLU A 69 -5.62 -10.52 10.47
C GLU A 69 -5.16 -11.04 9.10
N GLN A 70 -5.71 -12.17 8.65
CA GLN A 70 -5.39 -12.72 7.33
C GLN A 70 -5.85 -11.80 6.20
N LYS A 71 -7.02 -11.16 6.34
CA LYS A 71 -7.52 -10.16 5.38
C LYS A 71 -6.56 -8.97 5.28
N LEU A 72 -6.06 -8.49 6.41
CA LEU A 72 -5.08 -7.40 6.45
C LEU A 72 -3.75 -7.81 5.81
N VAL A 73 -3.24 -9.01 6.11
CA VAL A 73 -2.01 -9.56 5.49
C VAL A 73 -2.11 -9.61 3.96
N ILE A 74 -3.21 -10.14 3.43
CA ILE A 74 -3.44 -10.23 1.97
C ILE A 74 -3.47 -8.83 1.37
N THR A 75 -4.19 -7.90 2.00
CA THR A 75 -4.36 -6.53 1.53
C THR A 75 -3.06 -5.76 1.54
N LEU A 76 -2.30 -5.80 2.64
CA LEU A 76 -0.99 -5.13 2.71
C LEU A 76 0.00 -5.75 1.74
N ARG A 77 -0.05 -7.06 1.50
CA ARG A 77 0.81 -7.67 0.48
C ARG A 77 0.50 -7.13 -0.92
N TYR A 78 -0.78 -6.96 -1.25
CA TYR A 78 -1.20 -6.32 -2.49
C TYR A 78 -0.69 -4.88 -2.58
N LEU A 79 -0.94 -4.05 -1.56
CA LEU A 79 -0.54 -2.64 -1.55
C LEU A 79 0.99 -2.43 -1.59
N ALA A 80 1.75 -3.31 -0.94
CA ALA A 80 3.20 -3.22 -0.89
C ALA A 80 3.89 -3.55 -2.23
N THR A 81 3.24 -4.32 -3.10
CA THR A 81 3.88 -4.86 -4.32
C THR A 81 3.16 -4.54 -5.63
N GLY A 82 1.85 -4.27 -5.59
CA GLY A 82 1.01 -4.19 -6.78
C GLY A 82 0.92 -5.50 -7.56
N CYS A 83 1.12 -6.66 -6.91
CA CYS A 83 1.04 -7.96 -7.56
C CYS A 83 -0.37 -8.28 -8.08
N TYR A 84 -0.47 -9.23 -9.01
CA TYR A 84 -1.74 -9.63 -9.59
C TYR A 84 -2.57 -10.44 -8.59
N PHE A 85 -3.90 -10.32 -8.66
CA PHE A 85 -4.80 -11.15 -7.84
C PHE A 85 -4.64 -12.66 -8.10
N ALA A 86 -4.13 -13.05 -9.28
CA ALA A 86 -3.80 -14.45 -9.57
C ALA A 86 -2.65 -14.97 -8.69
N ASP A 87 -1.64 -14.14 -8.42
CA ASP A 87 -0.51 -14.52 -7.57
C ASP A 87 -0.97 -14.68 -6.12
N LEU A 88 -1.81 -13.75 -5.65
CA LEU A 88 -2.40 -13.81 -4.31
C LEU A 88 -3.34 -15.01 -4.14
N HIS A 89 -4.11 -15.35 -5.19
CA HIS A 89 -4.96 -16.54 -5.21
C HIS A 89 -4.16 -17.81 -4.91
N TYR A 90 -3.04 -18.02 -5.62
CA TYR A 90 -2.18 -19.20 -5.39
C TYR A 90 -1.42 -19.12 -4.07
N ALA A 91 -0.85 -17.96 -3.74
CA ALA A 91 -0.05 -17.77 -2.52
C ALA A 91 -0.87 -18.00 -1.23
N TYR A 92 -2.12 -17.52 -1.22
CA TYR A 92 -2.99 -17.63 -0.05
C TYR A 92 -4.04 -18.75 -0.18
N ARG A 93 -4.06 -19.47 -1.30
CA ARG A 93 -4.98 -20.59 -1.59
C ARG A 93 -6.45 -20.22 -1.33
N LEU A 94 -6.84 -19.05 -1.85
CA LEU A 94 -8.19 -18.49 -1.73
C LEU A 94 -8.74 -18.19 -3.11
N GLY A 95 -10.03 -18.46 -3.36
CA GLY A 95 -10.67 -18.14 -4.64
C GLY A 95 -10.39 -16.70 -5.11
N LYS A 96 -10.13 -16.52 -6.40
CA LYS A 96 -9.73 -15.21 -6.97
C LYS A 96 -10.74 -14.11 -6.65
N SER A 97 -12.04 -14.41 -6.74
CA SER A 97 -13.11 -13.49 -6.37
C SER A 97 -13.07 -13.11 -4.88
N THR A 98 -12.78 -14.08 -4.01
CA THR A 98 -12.63 -13.85 -2.57
C THR A 98 -11.46 -12.93 -2.26
N VAL A 99 -10.31 -13.13 -2.91
CA VAL A 99 -9.13 -12.25 -2.73
C VAL A 99 -9.45 -10.81 -3.14
N ILE A 100 -10.11 -10.62 -4.29
CA ILE A 100 -10.50 -9.30 -4.77
C ILE A 100 -11.43 -8.62 -3.76
N ASP A 101 -12.47 -9.33 -3.29
CA ASP A 101 -13.43 -8.83 -2.31
C ASP A 101 -12.75 -8.45 -0.98
N ILE A 102 -11.81 -9.29 -0.50
CA ILE A 102 -11.02 -9.01 0.69
C ILE A 102 -10.23 -7.70 0.53
N VAL A 103 -9.49 -7.55 -0.57
CA VAL A 103 -8.65 -6.37 -0.81
C VAL A 103 -9.50 -5.11 -0.89
N GLN A 104 -10.59 -5.13 -1.66
CA GLN A 104 -11.47 -3.97 -1.83
C GLN A 104 -12.12 -3.55 -0.50
N LYS A 105 -12.70 -4.51 0.24
CA LYS A 105 -13.33 -4.22 1.54
C LYS A 105 -12.34 -3.71 2.56
N THR A 106 -11.17 -4.35 2.65
CA THR A 106 -10.16 -3.96 3.64
C THR A 106 -9.60 -2.58 3.34
N VAL A 107 -9.32 -2.25 2.07
CA VAL A 107 -8.91 -0.89 1.66
C VAL A 107 -9.99 0.14 2.00
N TYR A 108 -11.25 -0.17 1.73
CA TYR A 108 -12.36 0.73 2.05
C TYR A 108 -12.47 1.01 3.56
N VAL A 109 -12.37 -0.01 4.40
CA VAL A 109 -12.37 0.14 5.86
C VAL A 109 -11.18 0.96 6.34
N ILE A 110 -9.97 0.65 5.84
CA ILE A 110 -8.75 1.41 6.15
C ILE A 110 -8.94 2.88 5.79
N TRP A 111 -9.43 3.17 4.58
CA TRP A 111 -9.67 4.53 4.12
C TRP A 111 -10.63 5.27 5.06
N ASN A 112 -11.78 4.69 5.38
CA ASN A 112 -12.77 5.34 6.21
C ASN A 112 -12.31 5.61 7.64
N LYS A 113 -11.45 4.75 8.21
CA LYS A 113 -10.93 4.94 9.57
C LYS A 113 -9.75 5.90 9.62
N LEU A 114 -8.88 5.88 8.61
CA LEU A 114 -7.64 6.65 8.63
C LEU A 114 -7.75 8.01 7.96
N LYS A 115 -8.61 8.21 6.96
CA LYS A 115 -8.63 9.45 6.15
C LYS A 115 -8.69 10.71 7.01
N ASP A 116 -9.52 10.73 8.05
CA ASP A 116 -9.73 11.91 8.87
C ASP A 116 -8.60 12.10 9.90
N ILE A 117 -7.86 11.02 10.20
CA ILE A 117 -6.71 11.03 11.12
C ILE A 117 -5.44 11.50 10.40
N VAL A 118 -5.24 11.05 9.16
CA VAL A 118 -3.97 11.23 8.43
C VAL A 118 -4.03 12.25 7.30
N MET A 119 -5.22 12.60 6.82
CA MET A 119 -5.45 13.57 5.75
C MET A 119 -6.49 14.61 6.19
N LYS A 120 -6.21 15.28 7.31
CA LYS A 120 -6.98 16.45 7.71
C LYS A 120 -6.85 17.53 6.64
N GLU A 121 -7.98 18.18 6.29
CA GLU A 121 -7.99 19.30 5.35
C GLU A 121 -7.16 20.46 5.92
N PRO A 122 -6.08 20.89 5.23
CA PRO A 122 -5.25 21.97 5.72
C PRO A 122 -5.96 23.33 5.60
N SER A 123 -5.69 24.23 6.54
CA SER A 123 -6.16 25.62 6.44
C SER A 123 -5.38 26.40 5.39
N THR A 124 -5.91 27.57 4.98
CA THR A 124 -5.23 28.48 4.04
C THR A 124 -3.83 28.85 4.54
N GLU A 125 -3.66 29.05 5.84
CA GLU A 125 -2.38 29.37 6.47
C GLU A 125 -1.38 28.21 6.35
N GLU A 126 -1.83 26.97 6.61
CA GLU A 126 -1.02 25.76 6.46
C GLU A 126 -0.61 25.56 4.99
N TRP A 127 -1.51 25.81 4.03
CA TRP A 127 -1.18 25.80 2.61
C TRP A 127 -0.12 26.85 2.24
N MET A 128 -0.25 28.07 2.76
CA MET A 128 0.74 29.13 2.53
C MET A 128 2.09 28.81 3.17
N GLU A 129 2.11 28.11 4.31
CA GLU A 129 3.34 27.67 4.96
C GLU A 129 4.03 26.56 4.14
N ILE A 130 3.27 25.57 3.67
CA ILE A 130 3.79 24.50 2.80
C ILE A 130 4.37 25.09 1.50
N ALA A 131 3.64 26.00 0.85
CA ALA A 131 4.09 26.67 -0.37
C ALA A 131 5.41 27.43 -0.17
N ARG A 132 5.53 28.20 0.92
CA ARG A 132 6.77 28.90 1.30
C ARG A 132 7.91 27.91 1.58
N GLY A 133 7.62 26.78 2.22
CA GLY A 133 8.57 25.70 2.44
C GLY A 133 9.13 25.15 1.13
N PHE A 134 8.25 24.78 0.19
CA PHE A 134 8.68 24.29 -1.13
C PHE A 134 9.47 25.33 -1.91
N GLU A 135 9.04 26.59 -1.93
CA GLU A 135 9.76 27.67 -2.59
C GLU A 135 11.16 27.86 -2.00
N LYS A 136 11.30 27.81 -0.67
CA LYS A 136 12.59 27.95 0.03
C LYS A 136 13.60 26.85 -0.36
N TYR A 137 13.15 25.60 -0.51
CA TYR A 137 14.06 24.46 -0.73
C TYR A 137 14.20 24.07 -2.20
N THR A 138 13.21 24.34 -3.03
CA THR A 138 13.15 23.86 -4.43
C THR A 138 13.06 24.99 -5.45
N HIS A 139 12.90 26.24 -5.00
CA HIS A 139 12.63 27.41 -5.85
C HIS A 139 11.39 27.26 -6.74
N PHE A 140 10.44 26.41 -6.33
CA PHE A 140 9.17 26.24 -7.01
C PHE A 140 8.07 26.99 -6.24
N PRO A 141 7.63 28.17 -6.70
CA PRO A 141 6.59 28.94 -6.03
C PRO A 141 5.24 28.24 -6.13
N ASN A 142 4.37 28.44 -5.14
CA ASN A 142 3.00 27.87 -5.10
C ASN A 142 2.93 26.34 -5.19
N CYS A 143 4.01 25.61 -4.82
CA CYS A 143 3.97 24.17 -4.71
C CYS A 143 3.49 23.74 -3.32
N ILE A 144 2.33 23.10 -3.28
CA ILE A 144 1.71 22.61 -2.05
C ILE A 144 1.94 21.11 -1.80
N GLY A 145 2.67 20.44 -2.69
CA GLY A 145 2.97 19.02 -2.54
C GLY A 145 3.67 18.41 -3.75
N ALA A 146 4.36 17.31 -3.50
CA ALA A 146 5.00 16.51 -4.55
C ALA A 146 4.57 15.05 -4.40
N VAL A 147 3.93 14.50 -5.43
CA VAL A 147 3.66 13.07 -5.51
C VAL A 147 4.83 12.41 -6.23
N ASN A 148 5.44 11.41 -5.60
CA ASN A 148 6.67 10.78 -6.06
C ASN A 148 6.64 10.43 -7.56
N GLY A 149 7.64 10.90 -8.32
CA GLY A 149 7.72 10.74 -9.76
C GLY A 149 8.23 9.36 -10.19
N LYS A 150 7.77 8.89 -11.36
CA LYS A 150 8.34 7.71 -12.01
C LYS A 150 9.66 8.07 -12.67
N HIS A 151 10.70 7.33 -12.31
CA HIS A 151 12.04 7.48 -12.84
C HIS A 151 12.25 6.64 -14.11
N ILE A 152 12.43 7.27 -15.28
CA ILE A 152 12.72 6.57 -16.55
C ILE A 152 14.25 6.45 -16.71
N ARG A 153 14.75 5.23 -16.94
CA ARG A 153 16.17 5.01 -17.26
C ARG A 153 16.45 5.52 -18.67
N ILE A 154 17.54 6.25 -18.85
CA ILE A 154 18.00 6.73 -20.16
C ILE A 154 19.44 6.28 -20.40
N ILE A 155 19.82 6.19 -21.66
CA ILE A 155 21.22 6.12 -22.06
C ILE A 155 21.86 7.48 -21.76
N LYS A 156 23.11 7.49 -21.26
CA LYS A 156 23.86 8.72 -20.96
C LYS A 156 23.84 9.65 -22.18
N PRO A 157 23.26 10.86 -22.09
CA PRO A 157 23.35 11.82 -23.17
C PRO A 157 24.81 12.29 -23.37
N LEU A 158 25.18 12.59 -24.61
CA LEU A 158 26.50 13.16 -24.93
C LEU A 158 26.72 14.45 -24.12
N ASP A 159 27.93 14.60 -23.58
CA ASP A 159 28.39 15.76 -22.80
C ASP A 159 27.57 16.12 -21.55
N SER A 160 26.70 15.24 -21.06
CA SER A 160 25.84 15.54 -19.91
C SER A 160 26.51 15.43 -18.53
N GLY A 161 27.80 15.10 -18.46
CA GLY A 161 28.49 14.84 -17.20
C GLY A 161 27.72 13.86 -16.28
N SER A 162 27.49 14.28 -15.03
CA SER A 162 26.67 13.58 -14.02
C SER A 162 25.24 14.11 -13.90
N MET A 163 24.80 15.03 -14.78
CA MET A 163 23.54 15.77 -14.65
C MET A 163 22.29 14.88 -14.61
N PHE A 164 22.37 13.68 -15.20
CA PHE A 164 21.31 12.66 -15.17
C PHE A 164 21.66 11.44 -14.31
N TYR A 165 22.81 11.42 -13.65
CA TYR A 165 23.29 10.27 -12.89
C TYR A 165 22.70 10.27 -11.48
N ASN A 166 22.00 9.20 -11.10
CA ASN A 166 21.29 9.15 -9.83
C ASN A 166 21.98 8.28 -8.77
N TYR A 167 21.50 8.35 -7.52
CA TYR A 167 21.99 7.57 -6.37
C TYR A 167 21.87 6.03 -6.51
N LYS A 168 21.19 5.55 -7.55
CA LYS A 168 21.07 4.12 -7.88
C LYS A 168 22.00 3.69 -9.02
N HIS A 169 23.02 4.50 -9.32
CA HIS A 169 24.10 4.20 -10.27
C HIS A 169 23.64 3.99 -11.72
N PHE A 170 22.68 4.76 -12.21
CA PHE A 170 22.38 4.84 -13.65
C PHE A 170 21.89 6.25 -14.05
N PHE A 171 21.89 6.51 -15.35
CA PHE A 171 21.38 7.76 -15.93
C PHE A 171 19.86 7.74 -16.06
N ARG A 172 19.19 8.82 -15.64
CA ARG A 172 17.74 9.02 -15.71
C ARG A 172 17.35 10.41 -16.11
N LEU A 173 16.30 10.49 -16.92
CA LEU A 173 15.45 11.64 -16.91
C LEU A 173 14.52 11.49 -15.69
N CYS A 174 14.59 12.45 -14.76
CA CYS A 174 13.47 12.64 -13.85
C CYS A 174 12.35 13.20 -14.72
N CYS A 175 11.31 12.42 -15.01
CA CYS A 175 10.02 13.07 -15.17
C CYS A 175 9.85 13.80 -13.84
N LEU A 176 9.91 15.13 -13.86
CA LEU A 176 9.62 15.96 -12.69
C LEU A 176 8.46 15.30 -11.95
N PRO A 177 8.48 15.25 -10.61
CA PRO A 177 7.29 14.85 -9.87
C PRO A 177 6.11 15.52 -10.57
N TYR A 178 5.00 14.82 -10.73
CA TYR A 178 3.76 15.52 -11.02
C TYR A 178 3.58 16.44 -9.81
N VAL A 179 4.19 17.63 -9.89
CA VAL A 179 4.00 18.71 -8.96
C VAL A 179 2.53 18.94 -9.14
N MET A 180 1.75 18.58 -8.13
CA MET A 180 0.34 18.88 -8.15
C MET A 180 0.28 20.39 -7.94
N GLN A 181 0.48 21.11 -9.04
CA GLN A 181 -0.02 22.45 -9.18
C GLN A 181 -1.53 22.26 -9.34
N ILE A 182 -2.22 21.93 -8.23
CA ILE A 182 -3.63 22.22 -8.17
C ILE A 182 -3.67 23.73 -8.10
N ILE A 183 -3.75 24.34 -9.29
CA ILE A 183 -4.15 25.72 -9.46
C ILE A 183 -5.55 25.80 -8.87
N VAL A 184 -5.67 26.23 -7.61
CA VAL A 184 -6.87 26.90 -7.12
C VAL A 184 -6.51 28.36 -6.94
N LEU A 185 -6.30 29.04 -8.06
CA LEU A 185 -6.42 30.49 -8.15
C LEU A 185 -7.24 30.80 -9.41
N SER A 186 -8.55 30.60 -9.27
CA SER A 186 -9.58 31.38 -9.97
C SER A 186 -10.97 30.86 -9.57
N LEU A 187 -11.48 31.34 -8.45
CA LEU A 187 -12.71 32.14 -8.34
C LEU A 187 -12.70 32.88 -6.99
#